data_AF-A0A8T4ZLP5-F1
#
_entry.id   AF-A0A8T4ZLP5-F1
#
_cell.length_a   1.000
_cell.length_b   1.000
_cell.length_c   1.000
_cell.angle_alpha   90.00
_cell.angle_beta   90.00
_cell.angle_gamma   90.00
#
_symmetry.space_group_name_H-M   'P 1'
#
loop_
_entity.id
_entity.type
_entity.pdbx_description
1 polymer ?
#
loop_
_entity_poly.entity_id
_entity_poly.type
_entity_poly.pdbx_seq_one_letter_code
_entity_poly.pdbx_strand_id
1 'polypeptide(L)'
;LGLQGNVDCIIKTVKGEFVPVEYKNMNSDKGKVCMDHKYQLVGYALLVEECFGTVVKRGFVNYIPEGLILRVEITPSMKSYVKRVLGHIKRIIRDEELPPIRVAKHKCQGGCGHKQTCQA
;
A
#
# COMPACT_ATOMS: atom_id res chain seq x y z
N LEU A 1 -10.44 11.18 1.96
CA LEU A 1 -10.46 9.69 1.99
C LEU A 1 -10.61 9.08 3.39
N GLY A 2 -10.35 9.82 4.47
CA GLY A 2 -10.19 9.22 5.81
C GLY A 2 -8.97 8.29 5.89
N LEU A 3 -7.99 8.54 5.02
CA LEU A 3 -6.69 7.89 5.01
C LEU A 3 -5.68 8.94 5.46
N GLN A 4 -4.71 8.53 6.26
CA GLN A 4 -3.57 9.36 6.66
C GLN A 4 -2.30 8.52 6.50
N GLY A 5 -1.18 9.17 6.24
CA GLY A 5 0.11 8.51 6.06
C GLY A 5 1.22 9.53 5.85
N ASN A 6 2.46 9.10 6.07
CA ASN A 6 3.65 9.89 5.80
C ASN A 6 4.34 9.29 4.57
N VAL A 7 4.44 10.05 3.49
CA VAL A 7 5.05 9.59 2.24
C VAL A 7 6.56 9.81 2.35
N ASP A 8 7.35 8.75 2.23
CA ASP A 8 8.82 8.83 2.40
C ASP A 8 9.47 9.88 1.49
N CYS A 9 9.06 9.88 0.21
CA CYS A 9 9.54 10.83 -0.78
C CYS A 9 8.51 11.02 -1.89
N ILE A 10 8.40 12.26 -2.38
CA ILE A 10 7.62 12.60 -3.57
C ILE A 10 8.55 13.29 -4.55
N ILE A 11 8.77 12.67 -5.71
CA ILE A 11 9.49 13.28 -6.81
C ILE A 11 8.52 14.20 -7.55
N LYS A 12 8.82 15.50 -7.58
CA LYS A 12 8.15 16.46 -8.45
C LYS A 12 8.98 16.66 -9.72
N THR A 13 8.43 16.24 -10.85
CA THR A 13 9.11 16.39 -12.15
C THR A 13 8.94 17.80 -12.72
N VAL A 14 9.85 18.20 -13.62
CA VAL A 14 9.73 19.45 -14.39
C VAL A 14 8.43 19.55 -15.21
N LYS A 15 7.82 18.41 -15.57
CA LYS A 15 6.53 18.33 -16.26
C LYS A 15 5.32 18.41 -15.31
N GLY A 16 5.54 18.64 -14.02
CA GLY A 16 4.47 18.77 -13.02
C GLY A 16 3.90 17.44 -12.51
N GLU A 17 4.46 16.29 -12.90
CA GLU A 17 4.07 15.01 -12.29
C GLU A 17 4.58 14.90 -10.85
N PHE A 18 3.74 14.36 -9.97
CA PHE A 18 4.10 13.96 -8.62
C PHE A 18 4.18 12.43 -8.56
N VAL A 19 5.33 11.90 -8.16
CA VAL A 19 5.62 10.46 -8.18
C VAL A 19 6.06 10.03 -6.78
N PRO A 20 5.22 9.29 -6.03
CA PRO A 20 5.60 8.79 -4.72
C PRO A 20 6.67 7.69 -4.83
N VAL A 21 7.55 7.64 -3.84
CA VAL A 21 8.58 6.60 -3.68
C VAL A 21 8.43 5.98 -2.29
N GLU A 22 8.41 4.65 -2.24
CA GLU A 22 8.42 3.85 -1.01
C GLU A 22 9.79 3.19 -0.85
N TYR A 23 10.40 3.30 0.34
CA TYR A 23 11.66 2.64 0.64
C TYR A 23 11.45 1.42 1.54
N LYS A 24 12.04 0.29 1.17
CA LYS A 24 11.93 -0.96 1.91
C LYS A 24 13.31 -1.54 2.22
N ASN A 25 13.59 -1.68 3.51
CA ASN A 25 14.79 -2.34 3.99
C ASN A 25 14.59 -3.86 4.10
N MET A 26 14.27 -4.48 2.97
CA MET A 26 14.10 -5.93 2.82
C MET A 26 14.30 -6.31 1.35
N ASN A 27 14.41 -7.59 1.06
CA ASN A 27 14.45 -8.11 -0.30
C ASN A 27 13.06 -8.04 -0.97
N SER A 28 13.05 -7.97 -2.30
CA SER A 28 11.83 -8.00 -3.10
C SER A 28 11.24 -9.42 -3.19
N ASP A 29 10.05 -9.55 -3.78
CA ASP A 29 9.51 -10.86 -4.11
C ASP A 29 10.12 -11.35 -5.42
N LYS A 30 11.38 -11.83 -5.34
CA LYS A 30 12.13 -12.37 -6.49
C LYS A 30 12.18 -11.38 -7.67
N GLY A 31 12.52 -10.13 -7.38
CA GLY A 31 12.56 -9.04 -8.37
C GLY A 31 11.21 -8.41 -8.67
N LYS A 32 10.16 -8.74 -7.92
CA LYS A 32 8.81 -8.16 -8.06
C LYS A 32 8.42 -7.38 -6.82
N VAL A 33 7.54 -6.39 -7.02
CA VAL A 33 6.96 -5.62 -5.93
C VAL A 33 6.04 -6.51 -5.10
N CYS A 34 6.31 -6.60 -3.80
CA CYS A 34 5.45 -7.26 -2.82
C CYS A 34 4.06 -6.61 -2.80
N MET A 35 3.01 -7.42 -2.69
CA MET A 35 1.65 -6.95 -2.92
C MET A 35 1.17 -5.89 -1.91
N ASP A 36 1.57 -6.03 -0.65
CA ASP A 36 1.34 -5.07 0.42
C ASP A 36 2.05 -3.73 0.17
N HIS A 37 3.28 -3.76 -0.32
CA HIS A 37 4.01 -2.55 -0.71
C HIS A 37 3.34 -1.84 -1.89
N LYS A 38 2.77 -2.62 -2.83
CA LYS A 38 1.96 -2.07 -3.92
C LYS A 38 0.71 -1.36 -3.39
N TYR A 39 0.02 -1.92 -2.39
CA TYR A 39 -1.12 -1.25 -1.77
C TYR A 39 -0.72 0.03 -1.04
N GLN A 40 0.39 0.01 -0.30
CA GLN A 40 0.93 1.19 0.37
C GLN A 40 1.24 2.31 -0.62
N LEU A 41 1.94 2.00 -1.71
CA LEU A 41 2.28 2.97 -2.77
C LEU A 41 1.03 3.55 -3.45
N VAL A 42 -0.02 2.75 -3.66
CA VAL A 42 -1.32 3.25 -4.16
C VAL A 42 -2.02 4.13 -3.13
N GLY A 43 -1.92 3.81 -1.84
CA GLY A 43 -2.38 4.67 -0.75
C GLY A 43 -1.69 6.04 -0.77
N TYR A 44 -0.36 6.06 -0.95
CA TYR A 44 0.39 7.32 -1.10
C TYR A 44 -0.02 8.09 -2.35
N ALA A 45 -0.24 7.41 -3.47
CA ALA A 45 -0.77 8.06 -4.65
C ALA A 45 -2.11 8.77 -4.36
N LEU A 46 -3.04 8.12 -3.66
CA LEU A 46 -4.31 8.73 -3.26
C LEU A 46 -4.13 9.95 -2.34
N LEU A 47 -3.21 9.90 -1.39
CA LEU A 47 -2.89 11.03 -0.51
C LEU A 47 -2.29 12.20 -1.28
N VAL A 48 -1.35 11.93 -2.20
CA VAL A 48 -0.74 12.94 -3.06
C VAL A 48 -1.81 13.61 -3.94
N GLU A 49 -2.73 12.84 -4.52
CA GLU A 49 -3.84 13.40 -5.31
C GLU A 49 -4.76 14.29 -4.46
N GLU A 50 -5.10 13.86 -3.24
CA GLU A 50 -5.96 14.62 -2.32
C GLU A 50 -5.29 15.92 -1.84
N CYS A 51 -3.98 15.89 -1.55
CA CYS A 51 -3.24 17.06 -1.06
C CYS A 51 -2.88 18.07 -2.16
N PHE A 52 -2.55 17.61 -3.36
CA PHE A 52 -1.99 18.46 -4.43
C PHE A 52 -2.94 18.68 -5.62
N GLY A 53 -4.14 18.08 -5.61
CA GLY A 53 -5.12 18.24 -6.69
C GLY A 53 -4.61 17.73 -8.04
N THR A 54 -3.83 16.64 -8.04
CA THR A 54 -3.15 16.09 -9.23
C THR A 54 -3.64 14.69 -9.56
N VAL A 55 -3.07 14.08 -10.61
CA VAL A 55 -3.25 12.66 -10.94
C VAL A 55 -1.89 11.96 -10.93
N VAL A 56 -1.72 11.04 -9.98
CA VAL A 56 -0.55 10.17 -9.88
C VAL A 56 -0.71 8.97 -10.81
N LYS A 57 0.21 8.82 -11.76
CA LYS A 57 0.17 7.79 -12.81
C LYS A 57 1.12 6.62 -12.53
N ARG A 58 2.16 6.85 -11.73
CA ARG A 58 3.19 5.86 -11.40
C ARG A 58 3.81 6.16 -10.05
N GLY A 59 4.48 5.18 -9.48
CA GLY A 59 5.33 5.31 -8.30
C GLY A 59 6.52 4.37 -8.37
N PHE A 60 7.39 4.43 -7.38
CA PHE A 60 8.54 3.55 -7.27
C PHE A 60 8.60 2.88 -5.90
N VAL A 61 9.11 1.64 -5.88
CA VAL A 61 9.52 0.96 -4.65
C VAL A 61 11.02 0.70 -4.73
N ASN A 62 11.77 1.16 -3.74
CA ASN A 62 13.21 0.93 -3.63
C ASN A 62 13.49 -0.14 -2.56
N TYR A 63 13.93 -1.31 -3.00
CA TYR A 63 14.39 -2.40 -2.14
C TYR A 63 15.88 -2.25 -1.86
N ILE A 64 16.19 -1.66 -0.71
CA ILE A 64 17.52 -1.15 -0.35
C ILE A 64 18.59 -2.26 -0.38
N PRO A 65 18.40 -3.44 0.24
CA PRO A 65 19.43 -4.47 0.27
C PRO A 65 19.80 -5.02 -1.12
N GLU A 66 18.87 -4.94 -2.07
CA GLU A 66 19.06 -5.41 -3.45
C GLU A 66 19.57 -4.30 -4.38
N GLY A 67 19.57 -3.03 -3.93
CA GLY A 67 19.76 -1.88 -4.82
C GLY A 67 18.71 -1.82 -5.94
N LEU A 68 17.54 -2.43 -5.73
CA LEU A 68 16.54 -2.66 -6.76
C LEU A 68 15.42 -1.63 -6.68
N ILE A 69 15.25 -0.85 -7.75
CA ILE A 69 14.16 0.12 -7.88
C ILE A 69 13.16 -0.39 -8.91
N LEU A 70 11.93 -0.62 -8.46
CA LEU A 70 10.84 -1.11 -9.30
C LEU A 70 9.81 -0.02 -9.54
N ARG A 71 9.50 0.24 -10.82
CA ARG A 71 8.42 1.14 -11.25
C ARG A 71 7.08 0.41 -11.16
N VAL A 72 6.07 1.09 -10.64
CA VAL A 72 4.68 0.61 -10.62
C VAL A 72 3.79 1.61 -11.36
N GLU A 73 3.11 1.16 -12.41
CA GLU A 73 2.02 1.93 -13.00
C GLU A 73 0.82 1.90 -12.06
N ILE A 74 0.28 3.09 -11.76
CA ILE A 74 -0.83 3.26 -10.83
C ILE A 74 -2.10 3.54 -11.64
N THR A 75 -2.90 2.49 -11.82
CA THR A 75 -4.13 2.57 -12.61
C THR A 75 -5.31 3.08 -11.77
N PRO A 76 -6.36 3.62 -12.41
CA PRO A 76 -7.62 3.95 -11.71
C PRO A 76 -8.25 2.74 -11.01
N SER A 77 -8.16 1.53 -11.59
CA SER A 77 -8.71 0.31 -10.99
C SER A 77 -8.00 -0.06 -9.67
N MET A 78 -6.69 0.15 -9.58
CA MET A 78 -5.92 -0.04 -8.35
C MET A 78 -6.38 0.94 -7.25
N LYS A 79 -6.57 2.21 -7.60
CA LYS A 79 -7.10 3.23 -6.69
C LYS A 79 -8.50 2.89 -6.19
N SER A 80 -9.39 2.47 -7.08
CA SER A 80 -10.75 2.03 -6.73
C SER A 80 -10.74 0.80 -5.82
N TYR A 81 -9.81 -0.14 -6.04
CA TYR A 81 -9.64 -1.30 -5.16
C TYR A 81 -9.21 -0.88 -3.75
N VAL A 82 -8.19 -0.02 -3.62
CA VAL A 82 -7.74 0.47 -2.30
C VAL A 82 -8.84 1.24 -1.57
N LYS A 83 -9.58 2.12 -2.27
CA LYS A 83 -10.75 2.80 -1.69
C LYS A 83 -11.81 1.82 -1.15
N ARG A 84 -12.03 0.70 -1.84
CA ARG A 84 -12.94 -0.37 -1.37
C ARG A 84 -12.42 -1.06 -0.12
N VAL A 85 -11.13 -1.40 -0.08
CA VAL A 85 -10.48 -1.97 1.11
C VAL A 85 -10.60 -1.03 2.32
N LEU A 86 -10.37 0.26 2.14
CA LEU A 86 -10.60 1.26 3.19
C LEU A 86 -12.06 1.27 3.66
N GLY A 87 -13.01 1.12 2.74
CA GLY A 87 -14.43 0.95 3.08
C GLY A 87 -14.70 -0.29 3.93
N HIS A 88 -14.02 -1.41 3.66
CA HIS A 88 -14.14 -2.63 4.47
C HIS A 88 -13.56 -2.43 5.86
N ILE A 89 -12.37 -1.80 5.97
CA ILE A 89 -11.73 -1.47 7.25
C ILE A 89 -12.64 -0.59 8.11
N LYS A 90 -13.25 0.45 7.52
CA LYS A 90 -14.21 1.32 8.23
C LYS A 90 -15.43 0.58 8.76
N ARG A 91 -15.92 -0.43 8.02
CA ARG A 91 -17.04 -1.27 8.49
C ARG A 91 -16.62 -2.16 9.65
N ILE A 92 -15.45 -2.80 9.59
CA ILE A 92 -14.91 -3.59 10.70
C ILE A 92 -14.83 -2.74 11.98
N ILE A 93 -14.36 -1.49 11.87
CA ILE A 93 -14.26 -0.58 13.02
C ILE A 93 -15.64 -0.18 13.55
N ARG A 94 -16.58 0.17 12.67
CA ARG A 94 -17.90 0.66 13.06
C ARG A 94 -18.81 -0.43 13.62
N ASP A 95 -18.78 -1.60 12.99
CA ASP A 95 -19.69 -2.71 13.28
C ASP A 95 -19.07 -3.70 14.29
N GLU A 96 -17.78 -3.52 14.62
CA GLU A 96 -16.96 -4.37 15.50
C GLU A 96 -16.93 -5.86 15.10
N GLU A 97 -17.33 -6.16 13.86
CA GLU A 97 -17.33 -7.51 13.30
C GLU A 97 -16.01 -7.80 12.59
N LEU A 98 -15.28 -8.80 13.08
CA LEU A 98 -14.01 -9.22 12.49
C LEU A 98 -14.21 -9.79 11.07
N PRO A 99 -13.30 -9.49 10.13
CA PRO A 99 -13.40 -10.04 8.79
C PRO A 99 -13.18 -11.56 8.81
N PRO A 100 -13.79 -12.31 7.87
CA PRO A 100 -13.53 -13.73 7.74
C PRO A 100 -12.06 -13.99 7.38
N ILE A 101 -11.49 -15.07 7.92
CA ILE A 101 -10.12 -15.47 7.61
C ILE A 101 -10.08 -16.07 6.21
N ARG A 102 -9.53 -15.30 5.27
CA ARG A 102 -9.33 -15.69 3.87
C ARG A 102 -7.86 -15.85 3.48
N VAL A 103 -6.97 -15.90 4.46
CA VAL A 103 -5.52 -16.05 4.25
C VAL A 103 -5.08 -17.50 4.41
N ALA A 104 -3.99 -17.87 3.75
CA ALA A 104 -3.40 -19.19 3.91
C ALA A 104 -2.89 -19.41 5.35
N LYS A 105 -3.03 -20.63 5.88
CA LYS A 105 -2.68 -20.99 7.27
C LYS A 105 -1.27 -20.56 7.67
N HIS A 106 -0.29 -20.62 6.75
CA HIS A 106 1.09 -20.23 7.03
C HIS A 106 1.23 -18.74 7.43
N LYS A 107 0.33 -17.86 6.98
CA LYS A 107 0.33 -16.44 7.40
C LYS A 107 0.01 -16.27 8.89
N CYS A 108 -0.73 -17.22 9.48
CA CYS A 108 -1.05 -17.24 10.91
C CYS A 108 0.06 -17.88 11.78
N GLN A 109 1.03 -18.58 11.18
CA GLN A 109 2.02 -19.38 11.91
C GLN A 109 3.25 -18.60 12.38
N GLY A 110 3.52 -17.42 11.80
CA GLY A 110 4.68 -16.60 12.21
C GLY A 110 4.69 -15.16 11.70
N GLY A 111 3.75 -14.75 10.85
CA GLY A 111 3.68 -13.38 10.31
C GLY A 111 2.58 -12.50 10.90
N CYS A 112 1.66 -13.06 11.67
CA CYS A 112 0.51 -12.34 12.24
C CYS A 112 0.77 -11.95 13.70
N GLY A 113 0.85 -10.64 13.97
CA GLY A 113 1.01 -10.11 15.33
C GLY A 113 -0.20 -10.32 16.25
N HIS A 114 -1.36 -10.75 15.71
CA HIS A 114 -2.60 -10.94 16.47
C HIS A 114 -2.89 -12.40 16.84
N LYS A 115 -1.93 -13.33 16.66
CA LYS A 115 -2.15 -14.76 16.91
C LYS A 115 -2.71 -15.07 18.30
N GLN A 116 -2.31 -14.32 19.33
CA GLN A 116 -2.74 -14.54 20.72
C GLN A 116 -4.18 -14.13 20.99
N THR A 117 -4.76 -13.22 20.19
CA THR A 117 -6.12 -12.70 20.37
C THR A 117 -7.09 -13.15 19.27
N CYS A 118 -6.57 -13.75 18.19
CA CYS A 118 -7.35 -14.33 17.11
C CYS A 118 -8.13 -15.57 17.60
N GLN A 119 -9.44 -15.58 17.42
CA GLN A 119 -10.34 -16.64 17.90
C GLN A 119 -10.56 -17.78 16.89
N ALA A 120 -9.66 -17.95 15.93
CA ALA A 120 -9.81 -18.85 14.78
C ALA A 120 -8.66 -19.83 14.61
#